data_AF-A0A3D2F951-F1
#
_entry.id   AF-A0A3D2F951-F1
#
_cell.length_a   1.000
_cell.length_b   1.000
_cell.length_c   1.000
_cell.angle_alpha   90.00
_cell.angle_beta   90.00
_cell.angle_gamma   90.00
#
_symmetry.space_group_name_H-M   'P 1'
#
loop_
_entity.id
_entity.type
_entity.pdbx_description
1 polymer ?
#
loop_
_entity_poly.entity_id
_entity_poly.type
_entity_poly.pdbx_seq_one_letter_code
_entity_poly.pdbx_strand_id
1 'polypeptide(L)'
;MTDLLTIENLGNLLMLCFLQAVLGFDNLLYISIESQRAPVAQQAAVRRWGILIAVALRVVLLFVMIQLIDAMAEPFVILDWTGVITGGVNFATCVFILGGIFIMYTAVKEIGHMLSIEHLDTDLANKPGKSAKQVVVMIVVMNLIFSFDSVLSALAITDVFPILATAILLSGLAMLLLADSVTRFLEANRMYAVLGLFILLIVGVVLIGEAGQAAAHAMHDDALALRLFDYEVIPMSKTTFYFSVLVLVAVEVIQSGYSRKLNAERRTGSEH
;
A
#
# COMPACT_ATOMS: atom_id res chain seq x y z
N MET A 1 26.57 -6.37 8.40
CA MET A 1 25.77 -5.44 9.23
C MET A 1 26.06 -3.97 8.90
N THR A 2 27.24 -3.63 8.39
CA THR A 2 27.58 -2.29 7.87
C THR A 2 26.83 -1.88 6.59
N ASP A 3 26.27 -2.84 5.82
CA ASP A 3 25.47 -2.53 4.62
C ASP A 3 24.04 -2.02 4.92
N LEU A 4 23.55 -2.17 6.17
CA LEU A 4 22.19 -1.73 6.53
C LEU A 4 22.07 -0.20 6.70
N LEU A 5 23.19 0.49 6.93
CA LEU A 5 23.24 1.93 7.22
C LEU A 5 23.89 2.73 6.08
N THR A 6 23.71 2.31 4.84
CA THR A 6 24.04 3.15 3.68
C THR A 6 23.01 4.27 3.54
N ILE A 7 23.42 5.39 2.94
CA ILE A 7 22.51 6.53 2.68
C ILE A 7 21.31 6.09 1.82
N GLU A 8 21.54 5.19 0.86
CA GLU A 8 20.49 4.61 0.03
C GLU A 8 19.47 3.81 0.86
N ASN A 9 19.95 2.90 1.72
CA ASN A 9 19.09 2.06 2.55
C ASN A 9 18.31 2.86 3.59
N LEU A 10 18.89 3.94 4.11
CA LEU A 10 18.20 4.89 4.98
C LEU A 10 17.09 5.63 4.22
N GLY A 11 17.35 6.04 2.98
CA GLY A 11 16.34 6.64 2.10
C GLY A 11 15.18 5.68 1.82
N ASN A 12 15.49 4.43 1.47
CA ASN A 12 14.49 3.37 1.26
C ASN A 12 13.67 3.13 2.53
N LEU A 13 14.31 3.05 3.70
CA LEU A 13 13.62 2.87 4.99
C LEU A 13 12.68 4.02 5.29
N LEU A 14 13.12 5.26 5.11
CA LEU A 14 12.31 6.45 5.34
C LEU A 14 11.10 6.45 4.40
N MET A 15 11.33 6.17 3.12
CA MET A 15 10.26 6.06 2.12
C MET A 15 9.27 4.95 2.49
N LEU A 16 9.76 3.77 2.85
CA LEU A 16 8.92 2.65 3.27
C LEU A 16 8.10 2.99 4.52
N CYS A 17 8.69 3.63 5.52
CA CYS A 17 7.96 4.08 6.70
C CYS A 17 6.87 5.09 6.33
N PHE A 18 7.18 6.05 5.44
CA PHE A 18 6.22 7.02 4.93
C PHE A 18 5.07 6.33 4.18
N LEU A 19 5.39 5.47 3.21
CA LEU A 19 4.41 4.72 2.43
C LEU A 19 3.56 3.81 3.31
N GLN A 20 4.15 3.12 4.27
CA GLN A 20 3.38 2.27 5.18
C GLN A 20 2.49 3.08 6.13
N ALA A 21 2.89 4.30 6.52
CA ALA A 21 2.03 5.19 7.29
C ALA A 21 0.85 5.69 6.44
N VAL A 22 1.10 6.05 5.18
CA VAL A 22 0.08 6.56 4.25
C VAL A 22 -0.84 5.45 3.76
N LEU A 23 -0.31 4.32 3.29
CA LEU A 23 -1.06 3.15 2.79
C LEU A 23 -1.65 2.32 3.94
N GLY A 24 -1.00 2.29 5.10
CA GLY A 24 -1.52 1.64 6.29
C GLY A 24 -2.72 2.35 6.92
N PHE A 25 -3.06 3.52 6.39
CA PHE A 25 -4.25 4.28 6.76
C PHE A 25 -5.54 3.46 6.61
N ASP A 26 -5.80 2.93 5.41
CA ASP A 26 -7.06 2.23 5.12
C ASP A 26 -7.23 1.01 6.03
N ASN A 27 -6.11 0.33 6.31
CA ASN A 27 -6.07 -0.82 7.21
C ASN A 27 -6.39 -0.40 8.65
N LEU A 28 -5.89 0.76 9.10
CA LEU A 28 -6.16 1.28 10.44
C LEU A 28 -7.60 1.80 10.57
N LEU A 29 -8.14 2.49 9.56
CA LEU A 29 -9.51 2.95 9.53
C LEU A 29 -10.48 1.76 9.61
N TYR A 30 -10.22 0.71 8.83
CA TYR A 30 -11.00 -0.53 8.90
C TYR A 30 -10.94 -1.18 10.29
N ILE A 31 -9.73 -1.33 10.85
CA ILE A 31 -9.55 -1.87 12.21
C ILE A 31 -10.35 -1.06 13.23
N SER A 32 -10.32 0.27 13.13
CA SER A 32 -11.05 1.15 14.04
C SER A 32 -12.56 0.95 13.92
N ILE A 33 -13.11 1.01 12.71
CA ILE A 33 -14.55 0.84 12.45
C ILE A 33 -15.03 -0.55 12.86
N GLU A 34 -14.31 -1.61 12.50
CA GLU A 34 -14.70 -2.98 12.83
C GLU A 34 -14.57 -3.23 14.35
N SER A 35 -13.57 -2.64 15.03
CA SER A 35 -13.42 -2.76 16.48
C SER A 35 -14.59 -2.15 17.26
N GLN A 36 -15.25 -1.12 16.73
CA GLN A 36 -16.44 -0.51 17.34
C GLN A 36 -17.66 -1.45 17.34
N ARG A 37 -17.65 -2.52 16.52
CA ARG A 37 -18.70 -3.55 16.51
C ARG A 37 -18.58 -4.57 17.64
N ALA A 38 -17.47 -4.54 18.38
CA ALA A 38 -17.28 -5.33 19.59
C ALA A 38 -17.96 -4.67 20.81
N PRO A 39 -18.25 -5.45 21.89
CA PRO A 39 -18.77 -4.89 23.14
C PRO A 39 -17.88 -3.75 23.65
N VAL A 40 -18.49 -2.65 24.12
CA VAL A 40 -17.79 -1.40 24.49
C VAL A 40 -16.59 -1.63 25.42
N ALA A 41 -16.73 -2.51 26.41
CA ALA A 41 -15.67 -2.86 27.35
C ALA A 41 -14.45 -3.56 26.70
N GLN A 42 -14.60 -4.14 25.51
CA GLN A 42 -13.58 -4.94 24.83
C GLN A 42 -13.00 -4.25 23.59
N GLN A 43 -13.56 -3.13 23.12
CA GLN A 43 -13.15 -2.47 21.86
C GLN A 43 -11.66 -2.11 21.84
N ALA A 44 -11.13 -1.55 22.93
CA ALA A 44 -9.72 -1.18 23.02
C ALA A 44 -8.79 -2.41 22.98
N ALA A 45 -9.18 -3.51 23.64
CA ALA A 45 -8.43 -4.77 23.62
C ALA A 45 -8.48 -5.40 22.22
N VAL A 46 -9.65 -5.44 21.59
CA VAL A 46 -9.85 -5.95 20.22
C VAL A 46 -9.00 -5.17 19.23
N ARG A 47 -8.95 -3.84 19.33
CA ARG A 47 -8.11 -2.99 18.47
C ARG A 47 -6.62 -3.28 18.67
N ARG A 48 -6.13 -3.33 19.91
CA ARG A 48 -4.72 -3.63 20.20
C ARG A 48 -4.30 -5.01 19.69
N TRP A 49 -5.08 -6.05 19.97
CA TRP A 49 -4.80 -7.40 19.49
C TRP A 49 -4.93 -7.49 17.97
N GLY A 50 -5.91 -6.83 17.37
CA GLY A 50 -6.06 -6.73 15.92
C GLY A 50 -4.82 -6.14 15.26
N ILE A 51 -4.29 -5.03 15.78
CA ILE A 51 -3.07 -4.40 15.25
C ILE A 51 -1.83 -5.31 15.47
N LEU A 52 -1.65 -5.89 16.65
CA LEU A 52 -0.51 -6.77 16.92
C LEU A 52 -0.49 -7.99 15.99
N ILE A 53 -1.64 -8.66 15.84
CA ILE A 53 -1.77 -9.83 14.95
C ILE A 53 -1.56 -9.40 13.50
N ALA A 54 -2.13 -8.27 13.07
CA ALA A 54 -1.93 -7.71 11.74
C ALA A 54 -0.46 -7.48 11.39
N VAL A 55 0.29 -6.82 12.29
CA VAL A 55 1.71 -6.54 12.10
C VAL A 55 2.52 -7.85 12.05
N ALA A 56 2.23 -8.80 12.94
CA ALA A 56 2.90 -10.10 12.93
C ALA A 56 2.64 -10.86 11.62
N LEU A 57 1.38 -10.90 11.17
CA LEU A 57 1.01 -11.54 9.91
C LEU A 57 1.65 -10.87 8.71
N ARG A 58 1.84 -9.55 8.71
CA ARG A 58 2.57 -8.85 7.66
C ARG A 58 4.02 -9.29 7.55
N VAL A 59 4.72 -9.41 8.67
CA VAL A 59 6.12 -9.89 8.67
C VAL A 59 6.20 -11.34 8.19
N VAL A 60 5.26 -12.18 8.61
CA VAL A 60 5.18 -13.57 8.14
C VAL A 60 4.87 -13.63 6.64
N LEU A 61 3.87 -12.88 6.17
CA LEU A 61 3.50 -12.81 4.76
C LEU A 61 4.66 -12.30 3.91
N LEU A 62 5.38 -11.28 4.37
CA LEU A 62 6.57 -10.77 3.69
C LEU A 62 7.63 -11.87 3.53
N PHE A 63 7.94 -12.58 4.62
CA PHE A 63 8.91 -13.67 4.57
C PHE A 63 8.46 -14.78 3.62
N VAL A 64 7.18 -15.19 3.68
CA VAL A 64 6.62 -16.21 2.78
C VAL A 64 6.68 -15.75 1.32
N MET A 65 6.35 -14.48 1.03
CA MET A 65 6.37 -13.94 -0.33
C MET A 65 7.76 -13.94 -0.93
N ILE A 66 8.77 -13.46 -0.19
CA ILE A 66 10.16 -13.46 -0.65
C ILE A 66 10.62 -14.89 -0.94
N GLN A 67 10.39 -15.80 0.00
CA GLN A 67 10.79 -17.20 -0.17
C GLN A 67 10.06 -17.88 -1.34
N LEU A 68 8.80 -17.52 -1.60
CA LEU A 68 8.02 -18.10 -2.69
C LEU A 68 8.45 -17.53 -4.05
N ILE A 69 8.79 -16.24 -4.12
CA ILE A 69 9.36 -15.60 -5.30
C ILE A 69 10.70 -16.26 -5.65
N ASP A 70 11.59 -16.42 -4.66
CA ASP A 70 12.89 -17.05 -4.85
C ASP A 70 12.76 -18.54 -5.22
N ALA A 71 11.87 -19.28 -4.55
CA ALA A 71 11.66 -20.71 -4.80
C ALA A 71 11.00 -20.99 -6.17
N MET A 72 10.30 -20.00 -6.74
CA MET A 72 9.64 -20.09 -8.04
C MET A 72 10.22 -19.10 -9.05
N ALA A 73 11.55 -18.93 -8.98
CA ALA A 73 12.35 -18.08 -9.86
C ALA A 73 12.34 -18.56 -11.32
N GLU A 74 12.34 -19.88 -11.53
CA GLU A 74 12.34 -20.48 -12.86
C GLU A 74 11.05 -20.15 -13.63
N PRO A 75 11.15 -19.71 -14.89
CA PRO A 75 9.97 -19.39 -15.70
C PRO A 75 9.15 -20.65 -16.00
N PHE A 76 7.84 -20.57 -15.78
CA PHE A 76 6.90 -21.62 -16.10
C PHE A 76 6.64 -21.73 -17.60
N VAL A 77 6.64 -20.57 -18.27
CA VAL A 77 6.35 -20.43 -19.71
C VAL A 77 7.30 -19.40 -20.28
N ILE A 78 7.88 -19.70 -21.44
CA ILE A 78 8.61 -18.74 -22.26
C ILE A 78 7.70 -18.40 -23.43
N LEU A 79 7.38 -17.12 -23.56
CA LEU A 79 6.57 -16.58 -24.64
C LEU A 79 7.50 -16.21 -25.80
N ASP A 80 7.23 -16.75 -26.98
CA ASP A 80 7.99 -16.51 -28.21
C ASP A 80 7.09 -15.99 -29.33
N TRP A 81 6.12 -15.12 -29.01
CA TRP A 81 5.26 -14.52 -30.02
C TRP A 81 5.96 -13.31 -30.64
N THR A 82 6.76 -13.59 -31.67
CA THR A 82 7.59 -12.61 -32.39
C THR A 82 6.78 -11.39 -32.82
N GLY A 83 7.25 -10.19 -32.44
CA GLY A 83 6.61 -8.91 -32.77
C GLY A 83 5.39 -8.53 -31.93
N VAL A 84 4.95 -9.38 -30.98
CA VAL A 84 3.78 -9.11 -30.12
C VAL A 84 4.17 -9.20 -28.65
N ILE A 85 4.49 -10.40 -28.14
CA ILE A 85 4.91 -10.62 -26.76
C ILE A 85 6.02 -11.67 -26.73
N THR A 86 7.16 -11.31 -26.15
CA THR A 86 8.25 -12.26 -25.88
C THR A 86 8.73 -12.16 -24.44
N GLY A 87 9.34 -13.21 -23.90
CA GLY A 87 9.95 -13.22 -22.56
C GLY A 87 9.45 -14.33 -21.65
N GLY A 88 10.08 -14.46 -20.48
CA GLY A 88 9.76 -15.47 -19.49
C GLY A 88 8.63 -15.05 -18.54
N VAL A 89 7.80 -16.01 -18.14
CA VAL A 89 6.77 -15.82 -17.13
C VAL A 89 7.06 -16.75 -15.95
N ASN A 90 7.49 -16.19 -14.83
CA ASN A 90 7.67 -16.90 -13.57
C ASN A 90 6.60 -16.50 -12.55
N PHE A 91 6.73 -16.96 -11.31
CA PHE A 91 5.78 -16.64 -10.25
C PHE A 91 5.72 -15.14 -9.96
N ALA A 92 6.87 -14.47 -9.87
CA ALA A 92 6.95 -13.04 -9.63
C ALA A 92 6.29 -12.23 -10.76
N THR A 93 6.51 -12.59 -12.02
CA THR A 93 5.81 -11.98 -13.16
C THR A 93 4.29 -12.03 -12.98
N CYS A 94 3.73 -13.19 -12.63
CA CYS A 94 2.30 -13.33 -12.40
C CYS A 94 1.81 -12.49 -11.22
N VAL A 95 2.51 -12.54 -10.09
CA VAL A 95 2.15 -11.80 -8.88
C VAL A 95 2.22 -10.29 -9.10
N PHE A 96 3.24 -9.79 -9.79
CA PHE A 96 3.43 -8.38 -10.05
C PHE A 96 2.42 -7.84 -11.09
N ILE A 97 2.09 -8.60 -12.14
CA ILE A 97 1.03 -8.20 -13.09
C ILE A 97 -0.33 -8.17 -12.39
N LEU A 98 -0.72 -9.27 -11.74
CA LEU A 98 -2.02 -9.38 -11.09
C LEU A 98 -2.15 -8.38 -9.94
N GLY A 99 -1.11 -8.27 -9.11
CA GLY A 99 -1.04 -7.32 -8.01
C GLY A 99 -1.04 -5.88 -8.49
N GLY A 100 -0.24 -5.54 -9.50
CA GLY A 100 -0.21 -4.22 -10.11
C GLY A 100 -1.58 -3.80 -10.66
N ILE A 101 -2.23 -4.66 -11.45
CA ILE A 101 -3.58 -4.40 -11.97
C ILE A 101 -4.60 -4.27 -10.84
N PHE A 102 -4.57 -5.17 -9.86
CA PHE A 102 -5.47 -5.15 -8.71
C PHE A 102 -5.35 -3.85 -7.90
N ILE A 103 -4.11 -3.45 -7.62
CA ILE A 103 -3.77 -2.22 -6.90
C ILE A 103 -4.26 -1.00 -7.67
N MET A 104 -3.95 -0.89 -8.97
CA MET A 104 -4.38 0.23 -9.80
C MET A 104 -5.90 0.32 -9.89
N TYR A 105 -6.58 -0.82 -10.11
CA TYR A 105 -8.03 -0.88 -10.16
C TYR A 105 -8.66 -0.41 -8.85
N THR A 106 -8.15 -0.90 -7.72
CA THR A 106 -8.63 -0.53 -6.39
C THR A 106 -8.42 0.96 -6.14
N ALA A 107 -7.24 1.49 -6.43
CA ALA A 107 -6.95 2.92 -6.30
C ALA A 107 -7.91 3.79 -7.13
N VAL A 108 -8.10 3.49 -8.42
CA VAL A 108 -9.01 4.25 -9.29
C VAL A 108 -10.45 4.17 -8.80
N LYS A 109 -10.90 2.97 -8.39
CA LYS A 109 -12.26 2.76 -7.88
C LYS A 109 -12.51 3.56 -6.60
N GLU A 110 -11.58 3.52 -5.64
CA GLU A 110 -11.70 4.25 -4.38
C GLU A 110 -11.63 5.77 -4.60
N ILE A 111 -10.74 6.26 -5.48
CA ILE A 111 -10.70 7.67 -5.87
C ILE A 111 -12.03 8.10 -6.48
N GLY A 112 -12.58 7.31 -7.41
CA GLY A 112 -13.87 7.57 -8.03
C GLY A 112 -15.01 7.66 -7.02
N HIS A 113 -15.04 6.74 -6.05
CA HIS A 113 -16.04 6.72 -4.98
C HIS A 113 -15.92 7.91 -4.02
N MET A 114 -14.70 8.36 -3.71
CA MET A 114 -14.48 9.57 -2.91
C MET A 114 -14.90 10.85 -3.63
N LEU A 115 -14.84 10.88 -4.96
CA LEU A 115 -15.26 12.02 -5.78
C LEU A 115 -16.76 12.04 -6.04
N SER A 116 -17.41 10.87 -6.12
CA SER A 116 -18.83 10.73 -6.39
C SER A 116 -19.70 10.93 -5.14
N ILE A 117 -19.40 11.94 -4.30
CA ILE A 117 -20.12 12.18 -3.04
C ILE A 117 -21.61 12.39 -3.30
N GLU A 118 -22.35 11.29 -3.26
CA GLU A 118 -23.77 11.19 -3.08
C GLU A 118 -23.94 10.23 -1.89
N HIS A 119 -24.16 10.82 -0.72
CA HIS A 119 -24.69 10.22 0.51
C HIS A 119 -24.15 8.82 0.91
N LEU A 120 -23.07 8.82 1.70
CA LEU A 120 -22.78 7.73 2.64
C LEU A 120 -22.91 8.24 4.07
N ASP A 121 -24.12 8.67 4.39
CA ASP A 121 -24.68 8.44 5.71
C ASP A 121 -25.54 7.18 5.61
N THR A 122 -25.69 6.46 6.73
CA THR A 122 -26.54 5.26 6.90
C THR A 122 -25.98 3.91 6.39
N ASP A 123 -25.20 3.21 7.24
CA ASP A 123 -25.43 1.76 7.44
C ASP A 123 -24.81 1.16 8.73
N LEU A 124 -24.47 1.99 9.72
CA LEU A 124 -23.93 1.53 11.00
C LEU A 124 -25.02 1.17 12.02
N ALA A 125 -26.29 1.49 11.76
CA ALA A 125 -27.35 1.42 12.76
C ALA A 125 -28.06 0.05 12.93
N ASN A 126 -27.89 -0.91 12.02
CA ASN A 126 -28.75 -2.12 11.99
C ASN A 126 -28.05 -3.49 11.89
N LYS A 127 -26.72 -3.57 12.08
CA LYS A 127 -26.04 -4.88 12.11
C LYS A 127 -25.96 -5.43 13.55
N PRO A 128 -26.32 -6.70 13.80
CA PRO A 128 -26.25 -7.28 15.13
C PRO A 128 -24.82 -7.22 15.68
N GLY A 129 -24.70 -6.90 16.98
CA GLY A 129 -23.40 -6.83 17.66
C GLY A 129 -22.63 -8.14 17.47
N LYS A 130 -21.38 -8.04 17.01
CA LYS A 130 -20.51 -9.21 16.78
C LYS A 130 -19.77 -9.55 18.06
N SER A 131 -19.50 -10.85 18.28
CA SER A 131 -18.60 -11.27 19.35
C SER A 131 -17.19 -10.70 19.10
N ALA A 132 -16.47 -10.34 20.17
CA ALA A 132 -15.11 -9.82 20.06
C ALA A 132 -14.18 -10.76 19.28
N LYS A 133 -14.35 -12.09 19.40
CA LYS A 133 -13.58 -13.06 18.60
C LYS A 133 -13.88 -12.94 17.10
N GLN A 134 -15.15 -12.78 16.73
CA GLN A 134 -15.57 -12.63 15.34
C GLN A 134 -15.05 -11.33 14.73
N VAL A 135 -15.03 -10.25 15.52
CA VAL A 135 -14.46 -8.96 15.13
C VAL A 135 -12.96 -9.08 14.88
N VAL A 136 -12.21 -9.71 15.81
CA VAL A 136 -10.76 -9.94 15.63
C VAL A 136 -10.49 -10.79 14.39
N VAL A 137 -11.22 -11.88 14.17
CA VAL A 137 -11.04 -12.73 12.97
C VAL A 137 -11.28 -11.93 11.70
N MET A 138 -12.32 -11.10 11.65
CA MET A 138 -12.61 -10.30 10.46
C MET A 138 -11.56 -9.21 10.22
N ILE A 139 -11.09 -8.56 11.28
CA ILE A 139 -9.94 -7.65 11.24
C ILE A 139 -8.73 -8.36 10.63
N VAL A 140 -8.41 -9.57 11.11
CA VAL A 140 -7.26 -10.35 10.64
C VAL A 140 -7.39 -10.73 9.17
N VAL A 141 -8.55 -11.23 8.74
CA VAL A 141 -8.78 -11.64 7.35
C VAL A 141 -8.68 -10.44 6.40
N MET A 142 -9.36 -9.34 6.71
CA MET A 142 -9.26 -8.15 5.87
C MET A 142 -7.87 -7.55 5.87
N ASN A 143 -7.20 -7.55 7.03
CA ASN A 143 -5.83 -7.09 7.09
C ASN A 143 -4.88 -7.97 6.26
N LEU A 144 -5.10 -9.28 6.20
CA LEU A 144 -4.31 -10.17 5.34
C LEU A 144 -4.48 -9.81 3.86
N ILE A 145 -5.72 -9.57 3.42
CA ILE A 145 -6.03 -9.15 2.04
C ILE A 145 -5.32 -7.83 1.72
N PHE A 146 -5.49 -6.80 2.54
CA PHE A 146 -4.82 -5.52 2.32
C PHE A 146 -3.31 -5.55 2.53
N SER A 147 -2.81 -6.52 3.29
CA SER A 147 -1.38 -6.67 3.51
C SER A 147 -0.66 -7.11 2.25
N PHE A 148 -1.34 -7.83 1.36
CA PHE A 148 -0.82 -8.22 0.06
C PHE A 148 -0.38 -6.99 -0.75
N ASP A 149 -1.24 -5.98 -0.86
CA ASP A 149 -0.94 -4.75 -1.61
C ASP A 149 0.28 -4.04 -1.03
N SER A 150 0.30 -3.88 0.30
CA SER A 150 1.40 -3.19 0.99
C SER A 150 2.73 -3.96 0.94
N VAL A 151 2.70 -5.30 0.88
CA VAL A 151 3.90 -6.13 0.73
C VAL A 151 4.42 -6.05 -0.69
N LEU A 152 3.56 -6.20 -1.71
CA LEU A 152 3.96 -6.03 -3.11
C LEU A 152 4.54 -4.63 -3.35
N SER A 153 3.90 -3.61 -2.80
CA SER A 153 4.36 -2.23 -2.91
C SER A 153 5.74 -2.01 -2.29
N ALA A 154 6.05 -2.74 -1.21
CA ALA A 154 7.33 -2.66 -0.55
C ALA A 154 8.43 -3.41 -1.31
N LEU A 155 8.11 -4.56 -1.90
CA LEU A 155 9.01 -5.33 -2.77
C LEU A 155 9.43 -4.53 -4.01
N ALA A 156 8.54 -3.70 -4.55
CA ALA A 156 8.86 -2.80 -5.66
C ALA A 156 9.93 -1.73 -5.33
N ILE A 157 10.29 -1.55 -4.05
CA ILE A 157 11.24 -0.52 -3.61
C ILE A 157 12.60 -1.15 -3.26
N THR A 158 12.59 -2.26 -2.53
CA THR A 158 13.80 -2.96 -2.11
C THR A 158 13.50 -4.41 -1.77
N ASP A 159 14.45 -5.28 -2.06
CA ASP A 159 14.38 -6.71 -1.72
C ASP A 159 15.10 -7.02 -0.39
N VAL A 160 15.60 -6.00 0.30
CA VAL A 160 16.37 -6.17 1.54
C VAL A 160 15.43 -6.44 2.72
N PHE A 161 15.24 -7.73 3.04
CA PHE A 161 14.33 -8.18 4.09
C PHE A 161 14.46 -7.42 5.42
N PRO A 162 15.65 -7.19 6.00
CA PRO A 162 15.74 -6.45 7.26
C PRO A 162 15.20 -5.02 7.19
N ILE A 163 15.33 -4.34 6.04
CA ILE A 163 14.81 -2.97 5.85
C ILE A 163 13.29 -3.01 5.79
N LEU A 164 12.73 -3.91 4.99
CA LEU A 164 11.29 -4.13 4.86
C LEU A 164 10.65 -4.49 6.21
N ALA A 165 11.21 -5.46 6.92
CA ALA A 165 10.73 -5.89 8.23
C ALA A 165 10.83 -4.76 9.26
N THR A 166 11.94 -4.01 9.29
CA THR A 166 12.10 -2.87 10.20
C THR A 166 11.08 -1.78 9.92
N ALA A 167 10.81 -1.47 8.65
CA ALA A 167 9.76 -0.53 8.28
C ALA A 167 8.40 -0.98 8.82
N ILE A 168 8.02 -2.25 8.57
CA ILE A 168 6.73 -2.82 9.03
C ILE A 168 6.61 -2.74 10.55
N LEU A 169 7.68 -3.07 11.27
CA LEU A 169 7.69 -3.04 12.74
C LEU A 169 7.61 -1.62 13.29
N LEU A 170 8.36 -0.66 12.71
CA LEU A 170 8.31 0.75 13.12
C LEU A 170 6.94 1.36 12.83
N SER A 171 6.39 1.11 11.65
CA SER A 171 5.04 1.56 11.27
C SER A 171 3.98 0.92 12.17
N GLY A 172 4.06 -0.39 12.42
CA GLY A 172 3.19 -1.11 13.33
C GLY A 172 3.25 -0.59 14.77
N LEU A 173 4.44 -0.27 15.26
CA LEU A 173 4.63 0.34 16.58
C LEU A 173 4.03 1.75 16.63
N ALA A 174 4.27 2.57 15.61
CA ALA A 174 3.66 3.90 15.50
C ALA A 174 2.12 3.80 15.48
N MET A 175 1.56 2.83 14.77
CA MET A 175 0.12 2.56 14.77
C MET A 175 -0.38 2.16 16.15
N LEU A 176 0.32 1.29 16.90
CA LEU A 176 -0.10 0.91 18.25
C LEU A 176 -0.12 2.10 19.22
N LEU A 177 0.88 2.99 19.11
CA LEU A 177 1.02 4.16 20.00
C LEU A 177 0.07 5.30 19.63
N LEU A 178 -0.20 5.48 18.34
CA LEU A 178 -0.90 6.65 17.81
C LEU A 178 -2.28 6.33 17.21
N ALA A 179 -2.76 5.09 17.27
CA ALA A 179 -3.98 4.63 16.60
C ALA A 179 -5.15 5.61 16.74
N ASP A 180 -5.53 5.96 17.97
CA ASP A 180 -6.71 6.80 18.20
C ASP A 180 -6.52 8.24 17.67
N SER A 181 -5.28 8.77 17.70
CA SER A 181 -4.97 10.11 17.18
C SER A 181 -4.90 10.12 15.65
N VAL A 182 -4.32 9.09 15.06
CA VAL A 182 -4.20 8.89 13.62
C VAL A 182 -5.58 8.71 13.01
N THR A 183 -6.46 7.88 13.59
CA THR A 183 -7.86 7.75 13.16
C THR A 183 -8.59 9.08 13.16
N ARG A 184 -8.57 9.84 14.27
CA ARG A 184 -9.24 11.15 14.37
C ARG A 184 -8.69 12.17 13.38
N PHE A 185 -7.37 12.21 13.21
CA PHE A 185 -6.72 13.11 12.25
C PHE A 185 -7.19 12.83 10.83
N LEU A 186 -7.32 11.55 10.47
CA LEU A 186 -7.66 11.16 9.10
C LEU A 186 -9.15 11.28 8.79
N GLU A 187 -10.03 11.02 9.76
CA GLU A 187 -11.45 11.37 9.66
C GLU A 187 -11.63 12.86 9.37
N ALA A 188 -10.83 13.72 10.02
CA ALA A 188 -10.85 15.16 9.82
C ALA A 188 -10.14 15.64 8.54
N ASN A 189 -9.26 14.84 7.94
CA ASN A 189 -8.44 15.24 6.80
C ASN A 189 -8.43 14.17 5.69
N ARG A 190 -9.63 13.81 5.20
CA ARG A 190 -9.83 12.82 4.12
C ARG A 190 -9.00 13.06 2.85
N MET A 191 -8.55 14.29 2.58
CA MET A 191 -7.67 14.59 1.46
C MET A 191 -6.33 13.81 1.49
N TYR A 192 -5.76 13.56 2.68
CA TYR A 192 -4.55 12.75 2.79
C TYR A 192 -4.77 11.27 2.50
N ALA A 193 -6.02 10.77 2.59
CA ALA A 193 -6.37 9.43 2.14
C ALA A 193 -6.26 9.32 0.62
N VAL A 194 -6.77 10.33 -0.10
CA VAL A 194 -6.70 10.41 -1.57
C VAL A 194 -5.25 10.44 -2.06
N LEU A 195 -4.37 11.17 -1.37
CA LEU A 195 -2.93 11.17 -1.63
C LEU A 195 -2.34 9.75 -1.58
N GLY A 196 -2.73 8.96 -0.59
CA GLY A 196 -2.32 7.55 -0.48
C GLY A 196 -2.77 6.68 -1.64
N LEU A 197 -4.01 6.88 -2.12
CA LEU A 197 -4.53 6.18 -3.29
C LEU A 197 -3.79 6.55 -4.58
N PHE A 198 -3.37 7.81 -4.75
CA PHE A 198 -2.52 8.21 -5.89
C PHE A 198 -1.14 7.58 -5.83
N ILE A 199 -0.53 7.53 -4.63
CA ILE A 199 0.75 6.83 -4.45
C ILE A 199 0.58 5.34 -4.77
N LEU A 200 -0.49 4.72 -4.27
CA LEU A 200 -0.85 3.33 -4.55
C LEU A 200 -0.97 3.07 -6.06
N LEU A 201 -1.59 3.99 -6.82
CA LEU A 201 -1.67 3.92 -8.28
C LEU A 201 -0.28 3.92 -8.93
N ILE A 202 0.63 4.81 -8.49
CA ILE A 202 2.01 4.85 -8.99
C ILE A 202 2.70 3.52 -8.70
N VAL A 203 2.53 2.97 -7.49
CA VAL A 203 3.12 1.68 -7.14
C VAL A 203 2.57 0.55 -8.01
N GLY A 204 1.28 0.57 -8.33
CA GLY A 204 0.68 -0.38 -9.28
C GLY A 204 1.36 -0.34 -10.66
N VAL A 205 1.71 0.86 -11.15
CA VAL A 205 2.48 1.03 -12.40
C VAL A 205 3.90 0.49 -12.26
N VAL A 206 4.57 0.77 -11.13
CA VAL A 206 5.92 0.22 -10.85
C VAL A 206 5.89 -1.31 -10.87
N LEU A 207 4.90 -1.94 -10.23
CA LEU A 207 4.75 -3.39 -10.22
C LEU A 207 4.57 -4.00 -11.61
N ILE A 208 3.78 -3.37 -12.47
CA ILE A 208 3.64 -3.83 -13.87
C ILE A 208 4.99 -3.73 -14.61
N GLY A 209 5.78 -2.70 -14.31
CA GLY A 209 7.15 -2.58 -14.80
C GLY A 209 8.07 -3.69 -14.28
N GLU A 210 8.05 -3.95 -12.97
CA GLU A 210 8.85 -5.01 -12.32
C GLU A 210 8.50 -6.40 -12.86
N ALA A 211 7.23 -6.64 -13.22
CA ALA A 211 6.83 -7.88 -13.86
C ALA A 211 7.57 -8.14 -15.18
N GLY A 212 7.91 -7.07 -15.91
CA GLY A 212 8.64 -7.16 -17.16
C GLY A 212 10.05 -7.72 -16.99
N GLN A 213 10.70 -7.40 -15.87
CA GLN A 213 12.07 -7.83 -15.58
C GLN A 213 12.15 -9.02 -14.62
N ALA A 214 11.04 -9.42 -14.01
CA ALA A 214 11.01 -10.41 -12.94
C ALA A 214 11.67 -11.75 -13.34
N ALA A 215 11.39 -12.27 -14.53
CA ALA A 215 12.00 -13.51 -15.00
C ALA A 215 13.49 -13.34 -15.38
N ALA A 216 13.83 -12.20 -16.01
CA ALA A 216 15.20 -11.87 -16.37
C ALA A 216 16.11 -11.70 -15.15
N HIS A 217 15.66 -10.94 -14.15
CA HIS A 217 16.38 -10.74 -12.89
C HIS A 217 16.54 -12.06 -12.11
N ALA A 218 15.49 -12.87 -12.03
CA ALA A 218 15.54 -14.14 -11.31
C ALA A 218 16.55 -15.11 -11.93
N MET A 219 16.61 -15.18 -13.26
CA MET A 219 17.48 -16.10 -14.00
C MET A 219 18.83 -15.51 -14.41
N HIS A 220 19.05 -14.22 -14.21
CA HIS A 220 20.19 -13.47 -14.72
C HIS A 220 20.35 -13.61 -16.25
N ASP A 221 19.22 -13.61 -16.96
CA ASP A 221 19.14 -13.77 -18.42
C ASP A 221 18.20 -12.72 -19.03
N ASP A 222 18.80 -11.70 -19.65
CA ASP A 222 18.08 -10.58 -20.28
C ASP A 222 17.17 -11.03 -21.43
N ALA A 223 17.37 -12.23 -22.00
CA ALA A 223 16.46 -12.76 -23.03
C ALA A 223 15.08 -13.12 -22.47
N LEU A 224 14.96 -13.32 -21.15
CA LEU A 224 13.70 -13.59 -20.47
C LEU A 224 12.95 -12.31 -20.09
N ALA A 225 13.49 -11.12 -20.39
CA ALA A 225 12.79 -9.87 -20.15
C ALA A 225 11.52 -9.80 -21.02
N LEU A 226 10.41 -9.42 -20.41
CA LEU A 226 9.12 -9.34 -21.09
C LEU A 226 9.13 -8.14 -22.04
N ARG A 227 8.92 -8.40 -23.32
CA ARG A 227 8.83 -7.40 -24.38
C ARG A 227 7.43 -7.38 -24.96
N LEU A 228 6.89 -6.19 -25.14
CA LEU A 228 5.61 -5.92 -25.78
C LEU A 228 5.87 -5.11 -27.05
N PHE A 229 5.46 -5.61 -28.21
CA PHE A 229 5.74 -4.99 -29.52
C PHE A 229 7.24 -4.68 -29.73
N ASP A 230 8.12 -5.61 -29.35
CA ASP A 230 9.59 -5.48 -29.34
C ASP A 230 10.15 -4.39 -28.39
N TYR A 231 9.31 -3.73 -27.60
CA TYR A 231 9.74 -2.83 -26.52
C TYR A 231 9.80 -3.56 -25.20
N GLU A 232 10.94 -3.46 -24.54
CA GLU A 232 11.14 -4.04 -23.23
C GLU A 232 10.34 -3.30 -22.15
N VAL A 233 9.66 -4.05 -21.31
CA VAL A 233 8.91 -3.50 -20.18
C VAL A 233 9.91 -3.29 -19.03
N ILE A 234 10.34 -2.04 -18.87
CA ILE A 234 11.34 -1.65 -17.87
C ILE A 234 10.64 -0.95 -16.70
N PRO A 235 10.94 -1.32 -15.44
CA PRO A 235 10.41 -0.63 -14.28
C PRO A 235 10.88 0.83 -14.20
N MET A 236 10.03 1.67 -13.62
CA MET A 236 10.37 3.06 -13.30
C MET A 236 11.53 3.09 -12.30
N SER A 237 12.50 3.99 -12.50
CA SER A 237 13.62 4.09 -11.55
C SER A 237 13.15 4.52 -10.16
N LYS A 238 13.80 4.01 -9.11
CA LYS A 238 13.51 4.37 -7.71
C LYS A 238 13.54 5.88 -7.47
N THR A 239 14.52 6.57 -8.07
CA THR A 239 14.63 8.02 -7.98
C THR A 239 13.43 8.73 -8.60
N THR A 240 12.97 8.27 -9.77
CA THR A 240 11.76 8.82 -10.39
C THR A 240 10.55 8.58 -9.49
N PHE A 241 10.41 7.38 -8.92
CA PHE A 241 9.33 7.07 -7.98
C PHE A 241 9.35 7.99 -6.75
N TYR A 242 10.50 8.17 -6.11
CA TYR A 242 10.66 9.04 -4.95
C TYR A 242 10.35 10.49 -5.28
N PHE A 243 10.84 10.97 -6.43
CA PHE A 243 10.56 12.31 -6.91
C PHE A 243 9.06 12.51 -7.17
N SER A 244 8.39 11.56 -7.83
CA SER A 244 6.95 11.61 -8.08
C SER A 244 6.14 11.70 -6.78
N VAL A 245 6.47 10.88 -5.78
CA VAL A 245 5.79 10.93 -4.48
C VAL A 245 6.05 12.25 -3.76
N LEU A 246 7.28 12.75 -3.75
CA LEU A 246 7.62 14.03 -3.12
C LEU A 246 6.84 15.18 -3.77
N VAL A 247 6.80 15.22 -5.10
CA VAL A 247 6.02 16.23 -5.85
C VAL A 247 4.54 16.10 -5.53
N LEU A 248 3.99 14.89 -5.50
CA LEU A 248 2.58 14.66 -5.17
C LEU A 248 2.23 15.18 -3.78
N VAL A 249 3.07 14.89 -2.77
CA VAL A 249 2.91 15.40 -1.41
C VAL A 249 3.01 16.93 -1.37
N ALA A 250 4.00 17.50 -2.05
CA ALA A 250 4.18 18.95 -2.10
C ALA A 250 2.98 19.66 -2.73
N VAL A 251 2.46 19.12 -3.85
CA VAL A 251 1.26 19.63 -4.52
C VAL A 251 0.05 19.56 -3.57
N GLU A 252 -0.16 18.44 -2.89
CA GLU A 252 -1.28 18.28 -1.96
C GLU A 252 -1.18 19.26 -0.77
N VAL A 253 0.01 19.45 -0.21
CA VAL A 253 0.24 20.42 0.88
C VAL A 253 -0.05 21.86 0.41
N ILE A 254 0.40 22.23 -0.79
CA ILE A 254 0.14 23.56 -1.38
C ILE A 254 -1.35 23.75 -1.64
N GLN A 255 -2.02 22.77 -2.25
CA GLN A 255 -3.46 22.82 -2.54
C GLN A 255 -4.29 22.89 -1.26
N SER A 256 -3.96 22.08 -0.25
CA SER A 256 -4.62 22.11 1.06
C SER A 256 -4.46 23.47 1.73
N GLY A 257 -3.25 24.05 1.68
CA GLY A 257 -2.99 25.40 2.19
C GLY A 257 -3.78 26.48 1.45
N TYR A 258 -3.84 26.41 0.12
CA TYR A 258 -4.59 27.34 -0.71
C TYR A 258 -6.10 27.26 -0.41
N SER A 259 -6.67 26.05 -0.39
CA SER A 259 -8.08 25.81 -0.07
C SER A 259 -8.46 26.29 1.33
N ARG A 260 -7.58 26.10 2.33
CA ARG A 260 -7.79 26.65 3.69
C ARG A 260 -7.86 28.17 3.69
N LYS A 261 -6.94 28.84 2.99
CA LYS A 261 -6.93 30.31 2.88
C LYS A 261 -8.18 30.84 2.16
N LEU A 262 -8.57 30.19 1.06
CA LEU A 262 -9.73 30.59 0.27
C LEU A 262 -11.05 30.40 1.03
N ASN A 263 -11.15 29.33 1.83
CA ASN A 263 -12.28 29.11 2.73
C ASN A 263 -12.33 30.12 3.88
N ALA A 264 -11.18 30.57 4.39
CA ALA A 264 -11.11 31.63 5.40
C ALA A 264 -11.61 32.97 4.83
N GLU A 265 -11.16 33.34 3.63
CA GLU A 265 -11.61 34.56 2.93
C GLU A 265 -13.12 34.55 2.63
N ARG A 266 -13.66 33.40 2.20
CA ARG A 266 -15.12 33.25 1.98
C ARG A 266 -15.94 33.44 3.25
N ARG A 267 -15.44 32.98 4.41
CA ARG A 267 -16.14 33.15 5.70
C ARG A 267 -16.14 34.61 6.15
N THR A 268 -15.02 35.32 5.99
CA THR A 268 -14.94 36.75 6.32
C THR A 268 -15.74 37.63 5.35
N GLY A 269 -15.85 37.23 4.08
CA GLY A 269 -16.64 37.94 3.07
C GLY A 269 -18.16 37.73 3.18
N SER A 270 -18.62 36.71 3.92
CA SER A 270 -20.05 36.46 4.18
C SER A 270 -20.60 37.15 5.45
N GLU A 271 -19.73 37.80 6.24
CA GLU A 271 -20.12 38.55 7.46
C GLU A 271 -20.32 40.06 7.21
N HIS A 272 -20.24 40.51 5.95
CA HIS A 272 -20.55 41.87 5.49
C HIS A 272 -21.72 41.85 4.50
#